data_AF-A0A3C1FIU8-F1
#
_entry.id   AF-A0A3C1FIU8-F1
#
_cell.length_a   1.000
_cell.length_b   1.000
_cell.length_c   1.000
_cell.angle_alpha   90.00
_cell.angle_beta   90.00
_cell.angle_gamma   90.00
#
_symmetry.space_group_name_H-M   'P 1'
#
loop_
_entity.id
_entity.type
_entity.pdbx_description
1 polymer ?
#
loop_
_entity_poly.entity_id
_entity_poly.type
_entity_poly.pdbx_seq_one_letter_code
_entity_poly.pdbx_strand_id
1 'polypeptide(L)' 'GAAMRLRRIAADKLAQSAPLDGETLLILTARNGIDNMEGLDIRRTAAGETLLYIMSDDNFSSAQKTLLLTFRLNP' A
#
# COMPACT_ATOMS: atom_id res chain seq x y z
N GLY A 1 -3.88 -6.41 -16.11
CA GLY A 1 -4.75 -5.62 -15.22
C GLY A 1 -3.98 -5.24 -13.98
N ALA A 2 -4.47 -4.28 -13.20
CA ALA A 2 -3.78 -3.79 -12.00
C ALA A 2 -3.58 -4.90 -10.94
N ALA A 3 -2.44 -4.89 -10.28
CA ALA A 3 -2.11 -5.74 -9.15
C ALA A 3 -1.16 -4.99 -8.22
N MET A 4 -1.29 -5.20 -6.91
CA MET A 4 -0.38 -4.61 -5.93
C MET A 4 -0.05 -5.59 -4.82
N ARG A 5 1.13 -5.41 -4.22
CA ARG A 5 1.56 -6.11 -3.01
C ARG A 5 2.18 -5.11 -2.05
N LEU A 6 1.65 -5.07 -0.82
CA LEU A 6 2.21 -4.26 0.26
C LEU A 6 3.02 -5.15 1.20
N ARG A 7 4.23 -4.71 1.54
CA ARG A 7 5.12 -5.42 2.47
C ARG A 7 5.58 -4.50 3.60
N ARG A 8 5.67 -5.04 4.81
CA ARG A 8 6.27 -4.39 5.98
C ARG A 8 7.69 -4.90 6.15
N ILE A 9 8.64 -3.98 6.12
CA ILE A 9 10.08 -4.28 6.16
C ILE A 9 10.66 -3.59 7.38
N ALA A 10 11.44 -4.31 8.18
CA ALA A 10 12.11 -3.74 9.33
C ALA A 10 13.17 -2.74 8.87
N ALA A 11 13.26 -1.58 9.55
CA ALA A 11 14.12 -0.49 9.11
C ALA A 11 15.62 -0.85 9.08
N ASP A 12 16.05 -1.75 9.97
CA ASP A 12 17.41 -2.28 10.04
C ASP A 12 17.80 -3.14 8.82
N LYS A 13 16.81 -3.67 8.09
CA LYS A 13 17.03 -4.41 6.83
C LYS A 13 17.40 -3.49 5.68
N LEU A 14 17.08 -2.19 5.74
CA LEU A 14 17.42 -1.23 4.70
C LEU A 14 18.94 -0.99 4.56
N ALA A 15 19.72 -1.31 5.59
CA ALA A 15 21.17 -1.17 5.58
C ALA A 15 21.91 -2.38 4.98
N GLN A 16 21.20 -3.45 4.64
CA GLN A 16 21.79 -4.71 4.17
C GLN A 16 21.82 -4.75 2.64
N SER A 17 22.83 -5.41 2.07
CA SER A 17 22.94 -5.61 0.61
C SER A 17 22.10 -6.78 0.09
N ALA A 18 21.55 -7.59 0.99
CA ALA A 18 20.63 -8.66 0.64
C ALA A 18 19.29 -8.08 0.14
N PRO A 19 18.56 -8.80 -0.73
CA PRO A 19 17.21 -8.38 -1.13
C PRO A 19 16.32 -8.09 0.08
N LEU A 20 15.55 -7.00 0.01
CA LEU A 20 14.64 -6.65 1.09
C LEU A 20 13.54 -7.69 1.21
N ASP A 21 13.52 -8.36 2.36
CA ASP A 21 12.51 -9.33 2.73
C ASP A 21 11.72 -8.85 3.95
N GLY A 22 10.43 -9.14 3.96
CA GLY A 22 9.49 -8.59 4.92
C GLY A 22 8.10 -9.19 4.82
N GLU A 23 7.32 -9.01 5.87
CA GLU A 23 5.95 -9.52 5.97
C GLU A 23 5.09 -8.97 4.84
N THR A 24 4.37 -9.85 4.13
CA THR A 24 3.37 -9.40 3.17
C THR A 24 2.08 -9.06 3.92
N LEU A 25 1.69 -7.79 3.89
CA LEU A 25 0.47 -7.31 4.56
C LEU A 25 -0.76 -7.49 3.68
N LEU A 26 -0.59 -7.33 2.36
CA LEU A 26 -1.71 -7.26 1.43
C LEU A 26 -1.28 -7.65 0.02
N ILE A 27 -2.12 -8.44 -0.67
CA ILE A 27 -2.03 -8.68 -2.11
C ILE A 27 -3.42 -8.43 -2.70
N LEU A 28 -3.52 -7.50 -3.64
CA LEU A 28 -4.76 -7.17 -4.33
C LEU A 28 -4.57 -7.26 -5.85
N THR A 29 -5.68 -7.51 -6.53
CA THR A 29 -5.76 -7.52 -8.00
C THR A 29 -6.89 -6.61 -8.46
N ALA A 30 -7.00 -6.35 -9.76
CA ALA A 30 -8.11 -5.57 -10.33
C ALA A 30 -9.51 -6.09 -9.93
N ARG A 31 -9.65 -7.38 -9.56
CA ARG A 31 -10.92 -7.92 -9.04
C ARG A 31 -11.33 -7.32 -7.69
N ASN A 32 -10.38 -6.77 -6.96
CA ASN A 32 -10.58 -6.08 -5.69
C ASN A 32 -10.89 -4.59 -5.87
N GLY A 33 -11.09 -4.12 -7.12
CA GLY A 33 -11.42 -2.73 -7.40
C GLY A 33 -10.25 -1.75 -7.19
N ILE A 34 -9.00 -2.21 -7.32
CA ILE A 34 -7.81 -1.35 -7.34
C ILE A 34 -7.52 -0.86 -8.76
N ASP A 35 -6.65 0.15 -8.85
CA ASP A 35 -6.10 0.66 -10.10
C ASP A 35 -4.55 0.76 -10.02
N ASN A 36 -3.91 1.60 -10.83
CA ASN A 36 -2.47 1.89 -10.72
C ASN A 36 -2.15 2.59 -9.38
N MET A 37 -1.95 1.82 -8.31
CA MET A 37 -1.67 2.36 -6.96
C MET A 37 -0.21 2.83 -6.86
N GLU A 38 0.01 4.10 -6.50
CA GLU A 38 1.35 4.71 -6.42
C GLU A 38 1.62 5.45 -5.11
N GLY A 39 0.60 6.02 -4.49
CA GLY A 39 0.73 6.71 -3.21
C GLY A 39 0.61 5.77 -2.02
N LEU A 40 1.46 5.95 -1.01
CA LEU A 40 1.35 5.32 0.30
C LEU A 40 1.65 6.35 1.39
N ASP A 41 0.73 6.50 2.35
CA ASP A 41 0.97 7.24 3.59
C ASP A 41 0.52 6.43 4.80
N ILE A 42 1.13 6.71 5.95
CA ILE A 42 0.88 6.01 7.21
C ILE A 42 0.66 7.03 8.31
N ARG A 43 -0.49 6.95 8.98
CA ARG A 43 -0.83 7.83 10.09
C ARG A 43 -1.14 7.04 11.35
N ARG A 44 -0.59 7.48 12.48
CA ARG A 44 -1.04 7.02 13.80
C ARG A 44 -2.15 7.93 14.32
N THR A 45 -3.26 7.35 14.75
CA THR A 45 -4.38 8.09 15.35
C THR A 45 -4.10 8.41 16.82
N ALA A 46 -4.84 9.35 17.40
CA ALA A 46 -4.78 9.62 18.83
C ALA A 46 -5.20 8.42 19.70
N ALA A 47 -5.99 7.49 19.13
CA ALA A 47 -6.39 6.23 19.77
C ALA A 47 -5.32 5.11 19.62
N GLY A 48 -4.18 5.39 18.99
CA GLY A 48 -3.09 4.43 18.82
C GLY A 48 -3.21 3.51 17.61
N GLU A 49 -4.22 3.68 16.76
CA GLU A 49 -4.38 2.88 15.54
C GLU A 49 -3.36 3.31 14.49
N THR A 50 -2.87 2.36 13.70
CA THR A 50 -2.06 2.66 12.52
C THR A 50 -2.93 2.53 11.28
N LEU A 51 -3.16 3.65 10.59
CA LEU A 51 -3.90 3.71 9.34
C LEU A 51 -2.94 3.80 8.16
N LEU A 52 -3.21 3.02 7.12
CA LEU A 52 -2.51 3.05 5.84
C LEU A 52 -3.44 3.64 4.79
N TYR A 53 -2.94 4.63 4.06
CA TYR A 53 -3.61 5.25 2.93
C TYR A 53 -2.89 4.82 1.66
N ILE A 54 -3.64 4.30 0.70
CA ILE A 54 -3.10 3.88 -0.60
C ILE A 54 -3.86 4.62 -1.68
N MET A 55 -3.14 5.38 -2.51
CA MET A 55 -3.74 6.24 -3.52
C MET A 55 -3.36 5.75 -4.92
N SER A 56 -4.34 5.71 -5.82
CA SER A 56 -4.06 5.51 -7.24
C SER A 56 -3.51 6.76 -7.89
N ASP A 57 -2.72 6.55 -8.91
CA ASP A 57 -2.25 7.56 -9.85
C ASP A 57 -3.40 8.16 -10.66
N ASP A 58 -3.17 9.35 -11.22
CA ASP A 58 -4.09 10.11 -12.07
C ASP A 58 -3.63 10.10 -13.53
N ASN A 59 -3.51 8.91 -14.13
CA ASN A 59 -3.06 8.72 -15.52
C ASN A 59 -3.95 9.36 -16.62
N PHE A 60 -4.90 10.25 -16.31
CA PHE A 60 -5.81 10.92 -17.25
C PHE A 60 -6.54 9.97 -18.21
N SER A 61 -6.70 8.70 -17.81
CA SER A 61 -7.36 7.66 -18.57
C SER A 61 -8.77 7.47 -18.06
N SER A 62 -9.76 7.56 -18.95
CA SER A 62 -11.17 7.32 -18.62
C SER A 62 -11.44 5.87 -18.18
N ALA A 63 -10.53 4.94 -18.48
CA ALA A 63 -10.61 3.55 -18.04
C ALA A 63 -10.08 3.35 -16.61
N GLN A 64 -9.29 4.29 -16.09
CA GLN A 64 -8.73 4.23 -14.74
C GLN A 64 -9.55 5.06 -13.75
N LYS A 65 -9.57 4.63 -12.50
CA LYS A 65 -10.27 5.31 -11.40
C LYS A 65 -9.25 5.99 -10.49
N THR A 66 -9.55 7.22 -10.08
CA THR A 66 -8.88 7.86 -8.95
C THR A 66 -9.44 7.30 -7.64
N LEU A 67 -8.61 6.56 -6.89
CA LEU A 67 -9.00 5.82 -5.70
C LEU A 67 -8.13 6.22 -4.51
N LEU A 68 -8.76 6.33 -3.34
CA LEU A 68 -8.10 6.36 -2.04
C LEU A 68 -8.63 5.21 -1.19
N LEU A 69 -7.76 4.25 -0.86
CA LEU A 69 -8.08 3.13 0.02
C LEU A 69 -7.48 3.39 1.40
N THR A 70 -8.26 3.11 2.45
CA THR A 70 -7.79 3.22 3.83
C THR A 70 -7.89 1.86 4.52
N PHE A 71 -6.80 1.43 5.14
CA PHE A 71 -6.73 0.19 5.91
C PHE A 71 -6.28 0.49 7.33
N ARG A 72 -6.80 -0.25 8.31
CA ARG A 72 -6.21 -0.28 9.66
C ARG A 72 -5.25 -1.46 9.75
N LEU A 73 -4.02 -1.20 10.18
CA LEU A 73 -3.07 -2.26 10.49
C LEU A 73 -3.55 -3.00 11.74
N ASN A 74 -3.68 -4.31 11.64
CA ASN A 74 -3.90 -5.12 12.84
C ASN A 74 -2.58 -5.29 13.61
N PRO A 75 -2.64 -5.41 14.95
CA PRO A 75 -1.46 -5.62 15.79
C PRO A 75 -0.62 -6.83 15.35
#